data_AF-A0A5J5B7W9-F1
#
_entry.id   AF-A0A5J5B7W9-F1
#
_cell.length_a   1.000
_cell.length_b   1.000
_cell.length_c   1.000
_cell.angle_alpha   90.00
_cell.angle_beta   90.00
_cell.angle_gamma   90.00
#
_symmetry.space_group_name_H-M   'P 1'
#
loop_
_entity.id
_entity.type
_entity.pdbx_description
1 polymer ?
#
loop_
_entity_poly.entity_id
_entity_poly.type
_entity_poly.pdbx_seq_one_letter_code
_entity_poly.pdbx_strand_id
1 'polypeptide(L)'
;MQTPRSVLKIDQSTPGTEIAAETSAAMAASSIAMQHLDRPYARRLLNKAKLMDYILGKNPQERSYMVGFGKNPPTQPHHRGASVPKMPANQVVSCSMSFVHWFSKKDPNPNELTGAIVGGPDRYDNFVDQRWESAMTEPTTYTNSLAIGVLAKLATHHANS
;
A
#
# COMPACT_ATOMS: atom_id res chain seq x y z
N MET A 1 2.00 -25.20 -13.02
CA MET A 1 3.37 -24.81 -12.66
C MET A 1 3.53 -24.95 -11.15
N GLN A 2 4.54 -25.69 -10.68
CA GLN A 2 4.98 -25.65 -9.29
C GLN A 2 6.16 -24.70 -9.21
N THR A 3 5.91 -23.44 -8.90
CA THR A 3 6.95 -22.50 -8.48
C THR A 3 7.24 -22.75 -6.99
N PRO A 4 8.51 -22.81 -6.55
CA PRO A 4 8.84 -22.92 -5.14
C PRO A 4 8.20 -21.76 -4.37
N ARG A 5 7.40 -22.06 -3.34
CA ARG A 5 6.89 -21.06 -2.40
C ARG A 5 7.98 -20.75 -1.37
N SER A 6 8.90 -19.87 -1.73
CA SER A 6 9.89 -19.34 -0.79
C SER A 6 9.20 -18.36 0.14
N VAL A 7 9.12 -18.69 1.43
CA VAL A 7 8.62 -17.77 2.45
C VAL A 7 9.72 -16.75 2.74
N LEU A 8 9.44 -15.46 2.54
CA LEU A 8 10.34 -14.38 2.93
C LEU A 8 10.00 -13.94 4.36
N LYS A 9 11.02 -13.87 5.21
CA LYS A 9 10.88 -13.30 6.56
C LYS A 9 10.82 -11.78 6.43
N ILE A 10 9.78 -11.18 6.98
CA ILE A 10 9.64 -9.74 7.06
C ILE A 10 10.22 -9.26 8.39
N ASP A 11 11.15 -8.32 8.35
CA ASP A 11 11.78 -7.72 9.53
C ASP A 11 12.20 -6.26 9.27
N GLN A 12 12.90 -5.65 10.22
CA GLN A 12 13.33 -4.24 10.12
C GLN A 12 14.25 -3.97 8.92
N SER A 13 14.94 -4.98 8.41
CA SER A 13 15.78 -4.91 7.21
C SER A 13 15.05 -5.32 5.93
N THR A 14 13.84 -5.88 6.05
CA THR A 14 13.07 -6.41 4.92
C THR A 14 11.58 -6.06 5.06
N PRO A 15 11.20 -4.77 5.03
CA PRO A 15 9.81 -4.37 5.19
C PRO A 15 9.00 -4.71 3.93
N GLY A 16 7.78 -5.21 4.13
CA GLY A 16 6.76 -5.30 3.08
C GLY A 16 5.60 -4.36 3.40
N THR A 17 4.96 -3.79 2.40
CA THR A 17 3.93 -2.74 2.61
C THR A 17 2.75 -3.23 3.42
N GLU A 18 2.27 -4.45 3.14
CA GLU A 18 1.18 -5.07 3.89
C GLU A 18 1.53 -5.16 5.38
N ILE A 19 2.60 -5.89 5.73
CA ILE A 19 3.02 -6.05 7.13
C ILE A 19 3.40 -4.72 7.79
N ALA A 20 3.97 -3.77 7.05
CA ALA A 20 4.23 -2.43 7.58
C ALA A 20 2.92 -1.73 7.96
N ALA A 21 1.86 -1.85 7.15
CA ALA A 21 0.55 -1.30 7.46
C ALA A 21 -0.10 -2.04 8.66
N GLU A 22 -0.07 -3.37 8.68
CA GLU A 22 -0.65 -4.17 9.78
C GLU A 22 0.06 -3.90 11.12
N THR A 23 1.39 -3.92 11.11
CA THR A 23 2.21 -3.65 12.30
C THR A 23 1.97 -2.23 12.79
N SER A 24 1.90 -1.26 11.89
CA SER A 24 1.61 0.12 12.26
C SER A 24 0.23 0.25 12.91
N ALA A 25 -0.77 -0.46 12.39
CA ALA A 25 -2.14 -0.49 12.93
C ALA A 25 -2.19 -1.09 14.33
N ALA A 26 -1.58 -2.26 14.50
CA ALA A 26 -1.51 -2.91 15.80
C ALA A 26 -0.81 -2.03 16.84
N MET A 27 0.31 -1.40 16.48
CA MET A 27 1.08 -0.54 17.38
C MET A 27 0.32 0.76 17.72
N ALA A 28 -0.34 1.38 16.74
CA ALA A 28 -1.16 2.57 16.96
C ALA A 28 -2.34 2.27 17.88
N ALA A 29 -3.09 1.19 17.62
CA ALA A 29 -4.21 0.77 18.46
C ALA A 29 -3.75 0.42 19.89
N SER A 30 -2.67 -0.36 20.02
CA SER A 30 -2.10 -0.72 21.31
C SER A 30 -1.63 0.51 22.10
N SER A 31 -1.12 1.55 21.43
CA SER A 31 -0.73 2.80 22.09
C SER A 31 -1.91 3.51 22.76
N ILE A 32 -3.12 3.37 22.22
CA ILE A 32 -4.34 3.93 22.80
C ILE A 32 -4.70 3.15 24.06
N ALA A 33 -4.74 1.81 23.96
CA ALA A 33 -5.07 0.95 25.10
C ALA A 33 -4.10 1.12 26.28
N MET A 34 -2.80 1.29 25.99
CA MET A 34 -1.76 1.45 27.01
C MET A 34 -1.61 2.88 27.53
N GLN A 35 -2.31 3.87 26.95
CA GLN A 35 -2.10 5.30 27.25
C GLN A 35 -2.31 5.65 28.74
N HIS A 36 -3.23 4.97 29.41
CA HIS A 36 -3.55 5.20 30.83
C HIS A 36 -2.86 4.22 31.79
N LEU A 37 -2.30 3.12 31.27
CA LEU A 37 -1.66 2.07 32.06
C LEU A 37 -0.14 2.25 32.12
N ASP A 38 0.50 2.52 30.97
CA ASP A 38 1.94 2.74 30.85
C ASP A 38 2.21 3.76 29.74
N ARG A 39 2.27 5.04 30.13
CA ARG A 39 2.51 6.16 29.21
C ARG A 39 3.84 6.04 28.44
N PRO A 40 4.99 5.73 29.08
CA PRO A 40 6.23 5.48 28.36
C PRO A 40 6.11 4.38 27.29
N TYR A 41 5.48 3.25 27.61
CA TYR A 41 5.29 2.17 26.66
C TYR A 41 4.34 2.56 25.52
N ALA A 42 3.23 3.23 25.81
CA ALA A 42 2.33 3.77 24.80
C ALA A 42 3.06 4.67 23.78
N ARG A 43 3.97 5.54 24.24
CA ARG A 43 4.80 6.36 23.34
C ARG A 43 5.75 5.52 22.50
N ARG A 44 6.35 4.46 23.04
CA ARG A 44 7.19 3.53 22.26
C ARG A 44 6.39 2.86 21.15
N LEU A 45 5.19 2.39 21.45
CA LEU A 45 4.27 1.80 20.46
C LEU A 45 3.91 2.81 19.38
N LEU A 46 3.53 4.03 19.75
CA LEU A 46 3.18 5.07 18.79
C LEU A 46 4.36 5.48 17.90
N ASN A 47 5.57 5.54 18.45
CA ASN A 47 6.77 5.76 17.64
C ASN A 47 7.03 4.62 16.65
N LYS A 48 6.71 3.37 17.00
CA LYS A 48 6.80 2.24 16.07
C LYS A 48 5.70 2.26 15.00
N ALA A 49 4.53 2.83 15.29
CA ALA A 49 3.46 3.01 14.31
C ALA A 49 3.83 3.94 13.14
N LYS A 50 4.90 4.75 13.27
CA LYS A 50 5.46 5.57 12.19
C LYS A 50 6.13 4.75 11.08
N LEU A 51 6.15 3.42 11.16
CA LEU A 51 6.44 2.55 10.01
C LEU A 51 5.52 2.85 8.81
N MET A 52 4.33 3.39 9.05
CA MET A 52 3.45 3.94 8.01
C MET A 52 4.16 4.99 7.14
N ASP A 53 5.10 5.77 7.67
CA ASP A 53 5.85 6.76 6.89
C ASP A 53 6.65 6.11 5.75
N TYR A 54 7.09 4.85 5.91
CA TYR A 54 7.77 4.11 4.83
C TYR A 54 6.84 3.94 3.63
N ILE A 55 5.55 3.63 3.87
CA ILE A 55 4.53 3.48 2.82
C ILE A 55 4.29 4.82 2.11
N LEU A 56 4.39 5.92 2.85
CA LEU A 56 4.06 7.25 2.37
C LEU A 56 5.23 8.02 1.76
N GLY A 57 6.46 7.50 1.80
CA GLY A 57 7.61 8.13 1.16
C GLY A 57 8.95 8.08 1.89
N LYS A 58 8.98 7.71 3.17
CA LYS A 58 10.25 7.56 3.92
C LYS A 58 10.87 6.17 3.70
N ASN A 59 11.18 5.89 2.44
CA ASN A 59 11.86 4.67 2.01
C ASN A 59 13.04 5.02 1.08
N PRO A 60 13.95 4.07 0.78
CA PRO A 60 15.15 4.33 -0.03
C PRO A 60 14.88 4.85 -1.44
N GLN A 61 13.68 4.59 -2.00
CA GLN A 61 13.27 5.11 -3.31
C GLN A 61 12.62 6.50 -3.23
N GLU A 62 12.44 7.06 -2.03
CA GLU A 62 11.76 8.33 -1.76
C GLU A 62 10.39 8.44 -2.46
N ARG A 63 9.64 7.33 -2.50
CA ARG A 63 8.37 7.26 -3.23
C ARG A 63 7.21 6.81 -2.36
N SER A 64 6.01 7.22 -2.71
CA SER A 64 4.80 6.68 -2.10
C SER A 64 4.42 5.34 -2.72
N TYR A 65 3.87 4.46 -1.90
CA TYR A 65 3.15 3.25 -2.31
C TYR A 65 1.62 3.42 -2.18
N MET A 66 1.15 4.64 -1.91
CA MET A 66 -0.25 5.05 -1.97
C MET A 66 -0.51 5.84 -3.25
N VAL A 67 -1.46 5.36 -4.06
CA VAL A 67 -1.85 5.96 -5.34
C VAL A 67 -2.37 7.40 -5.12
N GLY A 68 -1.91 8.33 -5.95
CA GLY A 68 -2.33 9.74 -5.91
C GLY A 68 -1.81 10.54 -4.70
N PHE A 69 -0.90 9.98 -3.90
CA PHE A 69 -0.38 10.62 -2.68
C PHE A 69 1.15 10.68 -2.66
N GLY A 70 1.73 11.78 -2.20
CA GLY A 70 3.17 11.91 -1.98
C GLY A 70 3.99 11.99 -3.26
N LYS A 71 5.30 11.69 -3.15
CA LYS A 71 6.26 11.74 -4.26
C LYS A 71 6.21 10.45 -5.08
N ASN A 72 6.19 10.56 -6.41
CA ASN A 72 6.24 9.43 -7.35
C ASN A 72 5.30 8.25 -6.96
N PRO A 73 3.99 8.47 -6.78
CA PRO A 73 3.06 7.39 -6.41
C PRO A 73 2.92 6.34 -7.52
N PRO A 74 2.38 5.14 -7.22
CA PRO A 74 2.09 4.14 -8.24
C PRO A 74 0.98 4.64 -9.17
N THR A 75 1.13 4.36 -10.45
CA THR A 75 0.23 4.78 -11.53
C THR A 75 -0.36 3.60 -12.29
N GLN A 76 0.21 2.40 -12.13
CA GLN A 76 -0.26 1.16 -12.75
C GLN A 76 -0.64 0.06 -11.75
N PRO A 77 -1.46 0.33 -10.70
CA PRO A 77 -2.00 -0.73 -9.85
C PRO A 77 -2.61 -1.89 -10.66
N HIS A 78 -2.41 -3.12 -10.18
CA HIS A 78 -3.05 -4.35 -10.69
C HIS A 78 -4.55 -4.32 -10.36
N HIS A 79 -5.32 -3.46 -11.03
CA HIS A 79 -6.73 -3.27 -10.76
C HIS A 79 -7.52 -3.09 -12.05
N ARG A 80 -8.41 -4.04 -12.33
CA ARG A 80 -9.18 -4.10 -13.58
C ARG A 80 -10.04 -2.86 -13.80
N GLY A 81 -10.76 -2.41 -12.77
CA GLY A 81 -11.61 -1.22 -12.89
C GLY A 81 -10.80 0.06 -13.13
N ALA A 82 -9.54 0.09 -12.70
CA ALA A 82 -8.66 1.24 -12.91
C ALA A 82 -8.07 1.24 -14.33
N SER A 83 -7.78 0.06 -14.87
CA SER A 83 -7.07 -0.11 -16.15
C SER A 83 -7.95 0.05 -17.39
N VAL A 84 -9.26 -0.20 -17.26
CA VAL A 84 -10.20 -0.11 -18.39
C VAL A 84 -10.72 1.33 -18.51
N PRO A 85 -10.49 2.02 -19.63
CA PRO A 85 -10.98 3.38 -19.83
C PRO A 85 -12.51 3.40 -19.85
N LYS A 86 -13.10 4.57 -19.57
CA LYS A 86 -14.54 4.76 -19.72
C LYS A 86 -14.94 4.56 -21.18
N MET A 87 -15.83 3.60 -21.42
CA MET A 87 -16.32 3.27 -22.76
C MET A 87 -17.74 3.81 -22.98
N PRO A 88 -18.16 4.02 -24.23
CA PRO A 88 -19.57 4.28 -24.58
C PRO A 88 -20.50 3.15 -24.10
N ALA A 89 -21.76 3.49 -23.79
CA ALA A 89 -22.74 2.55 -23.23
C ALA A 89 -23.04 1.34 -24.15
N ASN A 90 -22.85 1.47 -25.46
CA ASN A 90 -23.08 0.41 -26.44
C ASN A 90 -21.86 -0.51 -26.64
N GLN A 91 -20.73 -0.23 -26.00
CA GLN A 91 -19.51 -1.03 -26.16
C GLN A 91 -19.41 -2.09 -25.06
N VAL A 92 -19.52 -3.36 -25.47
CA VAL A 92 -19.40 -4.50 -24.55
C VAL A 92 -17.93 -4.94 -24.48
N VAL A 93 -17.36 -4.88 -23.28
CA VAL A 93 -16.03 -5.40 -22.97
C VAL A 93 -16.18 -6.53 -21.97
N SER A 94 -15.82 -7.75 -22.38
CA SER A 94 -15.83 -8.89 -21.45
C SER A 94 -14.63 -8.85 -20.51
N CYS A 95 -14.73 -9.62 -19.41
CA CYS A 95 -13.63 -9.82 -18.47
C CYS A 95 -12.34 -10.30 -19.19
N SER A 96 -12.45 -11.26 -20.13
CA SER A 96 -11.29 -11.76 -20.88
C SER A 96 -10.73 -10.70 -21.83
N MET A 97 -11.58 -9.96 -22.52
CA MET A 97 -11.14 -8.90 -23.44
C MET A 97 -10.40 -7.79 -22.69
N SER A 98 -10.80 -7.49 -21.45
CA SER A 98 -10.13 -6.46 -20.69
C SER A 98 -8.70 -6.84 -20.29
N PHE A 99 -8.45 -8.13 -20.09
CA PHE A 99 -7.10 -8.65 -19.88
C PHE A 99 -6.27 -8.49 -21.16
N VAL A 100 -6.80 -8.88 -22.32
CA VAL A 100 -6.10 -8.78 -23.62
C VAL A 100 -5.74 -7.34 -23.99
N HIS A 101 -6.65 -6.39 -23.77
CA HIS A 101 -6.47 -5.03 -24.27
C HIS A 101 -5.69 -4.10 -23.34
N TRP A 102 -5.81 -4.30 -22.01
CA TRP A 102 -5.27 -3.34 -21.05
C TRP A 102 -4.31 -3.93 -20.04
N PHE A 103 -4.18 -5.25 -19.87
CA PHE A 103 -3.28 -5.78 -18.84
C PHE A 103 -1.83 -5.35 -19.04
N SER A 104 -1.30 -5.51 -20.26
CA SER A 104 0.10 -5.26 -20.62
C SER A 104 0.39 -3.85 -21.14
N LYS A 105 -0.58 -2.92 -21.08
CA LYS A 105 -0.33 -1.52 -21.46
C LYS A 105 0.59 -0.85 -20.44
N LYS A 106 1.61 -0.15 -20.95
CA LYS A 106 2.62 0.58 -20.18
C LYS A 106 2.16 1.97 -19.73
N ASP A 107 1.06 2.47 -20.29
CA ASP A 107 0.47 3.73 -19.88
C ASP A 107 -0.12 3.61 -18.46
N PRO A 108 -0.14 4.71 -17.69
CA PRO A 108 -0.89 4.80 -16.44
C PRO A 108 -2.33 4.28 -16.57
N ASN A 109 -2.90 3.80 -15.47
CA ASN A 109 -4.31 3.47 -15.42
C ASN A 109 -5.16 4.70 -15.80
N PRO A 110 -6.11 4.59 -16.74
CA PRO A 110 -6.95 5.73 -17.16
C PRO A 110 -7.86 6.24 -16.05
N ASN A 111 -8.21 5.40 -15.05
CA ASN A 111 -8.90 5.83 -13.85
C ASN A 111 -7.94 5.71 -12.66
N GLU A 112 -7.59 6.83 -12.05
CA GLU A 112 -6.74 6.83 -10.86
C GLU A 112 -7.45 6.11 -9.70
N LEU A 113 -6.75 5.16 -9.08
CA LEU A 113 -7.25 4.42 -7.92
C LEU A 113 -6.85 5.14 -6.63
N THR A 114 -7.24 6.42 -6.52
CA THR A 114 -6.78 7.34 -5.46
C THR A 114 -6.88 6.72 -4.07
N GLY A 115 -5.79 6.79 -3.30
CA GLY A 115 -5.71 6.28 -1.92
C GLY A 115 -5.48 4.77 -1.79
N ALA A 116 -5.48 4.00 -2.88
CA ALA A 116 -5.12 2.59 -2.82
C ALA A 116 -3.65 2.41 -2.41
N ILE A 117 -3.41 1.50 -1.47
CA ILE A 117 -2.06 1.09 -1.09
C ILE A 117 -1.76 -0.21 -1.81
N VAL A 118 -0.64 -0.24 -2.55
CA VAL A 118 -0.20 -1.42 -3.31
C VAL A 118 0.72 -2.31 -2.46
N GLY A 119 1.00 -3.54 -2.92
CA GLY A 119 1.93 -4.47 -2.24
C GLY A 119 3.33 -3.89 -1.94
N GLY A 120 3.80 -2.98 -2.80
CA GLY A 120 5.05 -2.25 -2.66
C GLY A 120 6.29 -3.06 -3.07
N PRO A 121 7.47 -2.73 -2.52
CA PRO A 121 8.74 -3.16 -3.12
C PRO A 121 9.10 -4.60 -2.77
N ASP A 122 10.11 -5.13 -3.46
CA ASP A 122 10.77 -6.36 -3.04
C ASP A 122 11.66 -6.16 -1.80
N ARG A 123 12.33 -7.24 -1.38
CA ARG A 123 13.25 -7.24 -0.23
C ARG A 123 14.47 -6.31 -0.34
N TYR A 124 14.70 -5.73 -1.51
CA TYR A 124 15.81 -4.83 -1.81
C TYR A 124 15.32 -3.40 -2.08
N ASP A 125 14.09 -3.08 -1.65
CA ASP A 125 13.43 -1.81 -1.90
C ASP A 125 13.20 -1.51 -3.40
N ASN A 126 13.34 -2.50 -4.31
CA ASN A 126 13.04 -2.29 -5.71
C ASN A 126 11.54 -2.40 -5.95
N PHE A 127 10.97 -1.39 -6.61
CA PHE A 127 9.57 -1.36 -7.00
C PHE A 127 9.41 -1.20 -8.51
N VAL A 128 8.60 -2.06 -9.11
CA VAL A 128 8.24 -2.02 -10.53
C VAL A 128 6.76 -1.65 -10.64
N ASP A 129 6.48 -0.43 -11.11
CA ASP A 129 5.12 0.09 -11.32
C ASP A 129 4.51 -0.44 -12.62
N GLN A 130 4.26 -1.75 -12.67
CA GLN A 130 3.68 -2.42 -13.83
C GLN A 130 2.50 -3.28 -13.42
N ARG A 131 1.38 -3.14 -14.14
CA ARG A 131 0.13 -3.83 -13.82
C ARG A 131 0.26 -5.36 -13.77
N TRP A 132 1.23 -5.96 -14.45
CA TRP A 132 1.45 -7.41 -14.40
C TRP A 132 2.33 -7.88 -13.25
N GLU A 133 3.03 -6.97 -12.58
CA GLU A 133 3.79 -7.23 -11.35
C GLU A 133 2.83 -7.20 -10.15
N SER A 134 1.88 -8.13 -10.11
CA SER A 134 0.81 -8.12 -9.10
C SER A 134 1.37 -8.18 -7.67
N ALA A 135 2.47 -8.91 -7.45
CA ALA A 135 3.14 -8.97 -6.15
C ALA A 135 3.52 -7.58 -5.59
N MET A 136 3.79 -6.61 -6.47
CA MET A 136 4.15 -5.24 -6.08
C MET A 136 2.96 -4.27 -6.22
N THR A 137 2.12 -4.45 -7.25
CA THR A 137 1.13 -3.44 -7.66
C THR A 137 -0.30 -3.78 -7.28
N GLU A 138 -0.56 -4.94 -6.68
CA GLU A 138 -1.91 -5.34 -6.27
C GLU A 138 -2.37 -4.53 -5.05
N PRO A 139 -3.48 -3.77 -5.18
CA PRO A 139 -4.08 -3.09 -4.04
C PRO A 139 -5.01 -4.04 -3.28
N THR A 140 -5.00 -3.98 -1.96
CA THR A 140 -5.80 -4.88 -1.13
C THR A 140 -6.63 -4.13 -0.09
N THR A 141 -7.88 -4.56 0.10
CA THR A 141 -8.81 -3.90 1.03
C THR A 141 -8.34 -3.98 2.47
N TYR A 142 -7.70 -5.09 2.88
CA TYR A 142 -7.22 -5.27 4.24
C TYR A 142 -6.08 -4.29 4.57
N THR A 143 -5.13 -4.06 3.66
CA THR A 143 -4.06 -3.06 3.82
C THR A 143 -4.64 -1.67 4.02
N ASN A 144 -5.56 -1.26 3.15
CA ASN A 144 -6.25 0.03 3.25
C ASN A 144 -7.07 0.15 4.54
N SER A 145 -7.78 -0.91 4.96
CA SER A 145 -8.62 -0.89 6.18
C SER A 145 -7.81 -0.65 7.45
N LEU A 146 -6.60 -1.22 7.52
CA LEU A 146 -5.69 -1.06 8.65
C LEU A 146 -5.00 0.30 8.64
N ALA A 147 -4.66 0.81 7.46
CA ALA A 147 -4.03 2.11 7.30
C ALA A 147 -4.91 3.26 7.84
N ILE A 148 -6.23 3.20 7.64
CA ILE A 148 -7.16 4.27 8.08
C ILE A 148 -7.01 4.54 9.58
N GLY A 149 -7.00 3.49 10.42
CA GLY A 149 -6.89 3.63 11.87
C GLY A 149 -5.55 4.24 12.31
N VAL A 150 -4.45 3.82 11.68
CA VAL A 150 -3.11 4.38 11.94
C VAL A 150 -3.04 5.84 11.55
N LEU A 151 -3.45 6.16 10.33
CA LEU A 151 -3.34 7.49 9.76
C LEU A 151 -4.15 8.49 10.59
N ALA A 152 -5.36 8.12 11.00
CA ALA A 152 -6.16 8.92 11.92
C ALA A 152 -5.41 9.18 13.25
N LYS A 153 -4.80 8.15 13.84
CA LYS A 153 -4.05 8.30 15.10
C LYS A 153 -2.80 9.17 14.92
N LEU A 154 -2.01 8.94 13.87
CA LEU A 154 -0.79 9.71 13.61
C LEU A 154 -1.10 11.18 13.31
N ALA A 155 -2.16 11.46 12.54
CA ALA A 155 -2.61 12.82 12.27
C ALA A 155 -2.95 13.59 13.56
N THR A 156 -3.67 12.96 14.49
CA THR A 156 -3.99 13.59 15.79
C THR A 156 -2.76 13.81 16.67
N HIS A 157 -1.74 12.95 16.58
CA HIS A 157 -0.51 13.15 17.35
C HIS A 157 0.32 14.31 16.79
N HIS A 158 0.50 14.38 15.47
CA HIS A 158 1.25 15.46 14.81
C HIS A 158 0.62 16.84 15.00
N ALA A 159 -0.71 16.92 15.13
CA ALA A 159 -1.39 18.19 15.42
C ALA A 159 -1.17 18.69 16.87
N ASN A 160 -0.72 17.82 17.78
CA ASN A 160 -0.59 18.10 19.22
C ASN A 160 0.87 18.09 19.72
N SER A 161 1.85 17.96 18.83
CA SER A 161 3.30 17.89 19.12
C SER A 161 4.06 18.95 18.37
#